data_AF-A0A925TER8-F1
#
_entry.id   AF-A0A925TER8-F1
#
_cell.length_a   1.000
_cell.length_b   1.000
_cell.length_c   1.000
_cell.angle_alpha   90.00
_cell.angle_beta   90.00
_cell.angle_gamma   90.00
#
_symmetry.space_group_name_H-M   'P 1'
#
loop_
_entity.id
_entity.type
_entity.pdbx_description
1 polymer ?
#
loop_
_entity_poly.entity_id
_entity_poly.type
_entity_poly.pdbx_seq_one_letter_code
_entity_poly.pdbx_strand_id
1 'polypeptide(L)'
;MIIINQKRTLNPGVYCGGLVILGKSKVKLNPGTYIINNGLLKVADSASMIGENVGFYLSGLLTLMYFDSGSTIDLTAPKEGPLAGILFFEDRKALPLRIHRIGSNNARNLLGTIYLPVGILLVDANAPVADNSAYTAIVVRSLQLREGPKLVLHGDYQLTDVPVPDGLIAEQAVLTD
;
A
#
# COMPACT_ATOMS: atom_id res chain seq x y z
N MET A 1 -6.26 -16.46 1.24
CA MET A 1 -5.62 -17.07 0.05
C MET A 1 -4.11 -16.98 0.18
N ILE A 2 -3.38 -18.07 -0.12
CA ILE A 2 -1.90 -18.12 -0.02
C ILE A 2 -1.31 -18.50 -1.40
N ILE A 3 -0.27 -17.81 -1.84
CA ILE A 3 0.46 -18.04 -3.10
C ILE A 3 1.95 -18.23 -2.79
N ILE A 4 2.52 -19.36 -3.20
CA ILE A 4 3.93 -19.72 -2.93
C ILE A 4 4.58 -20.21 -4.23
N ASN A 5 5.73 -19.62 -4.58
CA ASN A 5 6.54 -19.95 -5.75
C ASN A 5 5.77 -20.03 -7.08
N GLN A 6 4.80 -19.14 -7.26
CA GLN A 6 3.91 -19.13 -8.43
C GLN A 6 3.88 -17.77 -9.13
N LYS A 7 3.66 -17.79 -10.44
CA LYS A 7 3.25 -16.60 -11.19
C LYS A 7 1.73 -16.61 -11.30
N ARG A 8 1.06 -15.54 -10.87
CA ARG A 8 -0.40 -15.42 -10.94
C ARG A 8 -0.83 -14.02 -11.33
N THR A 9 -1.91 -13.95 -12.09
CA THR A 9 -2.69 -12.72 -12.26
C THR A 9 -3.95 -12.85 -11.42
N LEU A 10 -4.22 -11.87 -10.58
CA LEU A 10 -5.41 -11.83 -9.74
C LEU A 10 -6.40 -10.79 -10.27
N ASN A 11 -7.69 -11.05 -10.07
CA ASN A 11 -8.77 -10.14 -10.43
C ASN A 11 -9.29 -9.41 -9.19
N PRO A 12 -9.84 -8.19 -9.35
CA PRO A 12 -10.57 -7.52 -8.27
C PRO A 12 -11.63 -8.40 -7.63
N GLY A 13 -11.86 -8.20 -6.34
CA GLY A 13 -12.83 -9.00 -5.59
C GLY A 13 -12.54 -9.05 -4.09
N VAL A 14 -13.28 -9.92 -3.40
CA VAL A 14 -13.15 -10.12 -1.95
C VAL A 14 -12.21 -11.30 -1.65
N TYR A 15 -11.18 -11.03 -0.85
CA TYR A 15 -10.21 -11.99 -0.37
C TYR A 15 -10.44 -12.26 1.12
N CYS A 16 -11.38 -13.17 1.39
CA CYS A 16 -11.68 -13.63 2.75
C CYS A 16 -10.49 -14.39 3.33
N GLY A 17 -10.12 -14.07 4.58
CA GLY A 17 -8.94 -14.63 5.24
C GLY A 17 -7.62 -14.05 4.74
N GLY A 18 -7.66 -12.97 3.96
CA GLY A 18 -6.48 -12.26 3.47
C GLY A 18 -5.89 -12.78 2.16
N LEU A 19 -4.81 -12.12 1.73
CA LEU A 19 -3.98 -12.43 0.57
C LEU A 19 -2.52 -12.45 1.01
N VAL A 20 -1.92 -13.64 1.02
CA VAL A 20 -0.53 -13.86 1.45
C VAL A 20 0.30 -14.38 0.28
N ILE A 21 1.35 -13.67 -0.07
CA ILE A 21 2.21 -13.93 -1.24
C ILE A 21 3.65 -14.15 -0.74
N LEU A 22 4.21 -15.34 -0.96
CA LEU A 22 5.47 -15.79 -0.37
C LEU A 22 6.42 -16.41 -1.40
N GLY A 23 7.64 -16.74 -0.96
CA GLY A 23 8.70 -17.36 -1.75
C GLY A 23 9.18 -16.46 -2.88
N LYS A 24 9.23 -17.00 -4.10
CA LYS A 24 9.59 -16.26 -5.32
C LYS A 24 8.36 -15.94 -6.18
N SER A 25 7.19 -15.84 -5.56
CA SER A 25 5.95 -15.61 -6.30
C SER A 25 5.95 -14.28 -7.03
N LYS A 26 5.34 -14.24 -8.21
CA LYS A 26 5.11 -12.99 -8.96
C LYS A 26 3.63 -12.81 -9.20
N VAL A 27 3.03 -11.85 -8.52
CA VAL A 27 1.60 -11.56 -8.62
C VAL A 27 1.39 -10.26 -9.38
N LYS A 28 0.61 -10.32 -10.44
CA LYS A 28 0.06 -9.15 -11.13
C LYS A 28 -1.41 -8.99 -10.75
N LEU A 29 -1.84 -7.76 -10.50
CA LEU A 29 -3.21 -7.41 -10.19
C LEU A 29 -3.83 -6.76 -11.43
N ASN A 30 -5.00 -7.23 -11.83
CA ASN A 30 -5.81 -6.51 -12.81
C ASN A 30 -6.43 -5.25 -12.16
N PRO A 31 -6.67 -4.16 -12.91
CA PRO A 31 -7.27 -2.94 -12.40
C PRO A 31 -8.58 -3.19 -11.64
N GLY A 32 -8.76 -2.50 -10.52
CA GLY A 32 -10.00 -2.50 -9.74
C GLY A 32 -9.80 -2.61 -8.23
N THR A 33 -10.88 -2.92 -7.51
CA THR A 33 -10.91 -2.93 -6.05
C THR A 33 -10.69 -4.31 -5.44
N TYR A 34 -9.78 -4.40 -4.49
CA TYR A 34 -9.42 -5.60 -3.73
C TYR A 34 -9.85 -5.42 -2.28
N ILE A 35 -10.87 -6.17 -1.85
CA ILE A 35 -11.33 -6.15 -0.46
C ILE A 35 -10.60 -7.24 0.30
N ILE A 36 -9.73 -6.84 1.23
CA ILE A 36 -9.04 -7.78 2.13
C ILE A 36 -9.90 -7.89 3.38
N ASN A 37 -10.50 -9.06 3.58
CA ASN A 37 -11.48 -9.27 4.65
C ASN A 37 -10.99 -10.27 5.69
N ASN A 38 -10.92 -9.84 6.96
CA ASN A 38 -10.50 -10.63 8.12
C ASN A 38 -9.20 -11.44 7.89
N GLY A 39 -8.14 -10.80 7.42
CA GLY A 39 -6.83 -11.44 7.30
C GLY A 39 -5.76 -10.54 6.69
N LEU A 40 -4.53 -11.07 6.60
CA LEU A 40 -3.39 -10.27 6.16
C LEU A 40 -3.42 -9.97 4.66
N LEU A 41 -3.10 -8.74 4.28
CA LEU A 41 -2.49 -8.43 2.99
C LEU A 41 -0.98 -8.50 3.19
N LYS A 42 -0.36 -9.63 2.82
CA LYS A 42 1.06 -9.88 3.07
C LYS A 42 1.84 -10.22 1.81
N VAL A 43 3.00 -9.60 1.64
CA VAL A 43 4.02 -9.99 0.67
C VAL A 43 5.35 -10.14 1.40
N ALA A 44 6.03 -11.27 1.22
CA ALA A 44 7.29 -11.57 1.91
C ALA A 44 8.27 -12.37 1.05
N ASP A 45 9.39 -12.76 1.67
CA ASP A 45 10.52 -13.42 1.02
C ASP A 45 11.03 -12.60 -0.17
N SER A 46 11.08 -13.16 -1.38
CA SER A 46 11.44 -12.47 -2.63
C SER A 46 10.23 -12.31 -3.55
N ALA A 47 9.02 -12.28 -2.99
CA ALA A 47 7.80 -12.21 -3.78
C ALA A 47 7.48 -10.79 -4.23
N SER A 48 6.75 -10.67 -5.34
CA SER A 48 6.34 -9.39 -5.91
C SER A 48 4.82 -9.28 -6.05
N MET A 49 4.29 -8.09 -5.80
CA MET A 49 2.92 -7.70 -6.09
C MET A 49 2.92 -6.40 -6.89
N ILE A 50 2.45 -6.45 -8.13
CA ILE A 50 2.41 -5.31 -9.05
C ILE A 50 0.99 -5.07 -9.55
N GLY A 51 0.58 -3.81 -9.72
CA GLY A 51 -0.77 -3.49 -10.19
C GLY A 51 -0.96 -2.02 -10.53
N GLU A 52 -1.63 -1.76 -11.65
CA GLU A 52 -2.02 -0.41 -12.05
C GLU A 52 -3.52 -0.21 -11.84
N ASN A 53 -3.92 0.97 -11.39
CA ASN A 53 -5.32 1.30 -11.09
C ASN A 53 -5.95 0.33 -10.08
N VAL A 54 -5.25 0.05 -8.98
CA VAL A 54 -5.69 -0.89 -7.95
C VAL A 54 -5.89 -0.19 -6.61
N GLY A 55 -7.05 -0.43 -6.00
CA GLY A 55 -7.39 0.10 -4.68
C GLY A 55 -7.69 -1.04 -3.70
N PHE A 56 -7.18 -0.95 -2.49
CA PHE A 56 -7.37 -1.94 -1.44
C PHE A 56 -8.27 -1.41 -0.33
N TYR A 57 -9.32 -2.16 -0.01
CA TYR A 57 -10.16 -1.89 1.16
C TYR A 57 -9.86 -2.92 2.24
N LEU A 58 -9.34 -2.46 3.38
CA LEU A 58 -8.93 -3.28 4.51
C LEU A 58 -10.08 -3.36 5.52
N SER A 59 -10.77 -4.50 5.54
CA SER A 59 -12.00 -4.70 6.31
C SER A 59 -11.88 -5.85 7.30
N GLY A 60 -12.46 -5.69 8.49
CA GLY A 60 -12.53 -6.75 9.49
C GLY A 60 -11.40 -6.75 10.53
N LEU A 61 -11.67 -7.41 11.65
CA LEU A 61 -10.89 -7.30 12.90
C LEU A 61 -9.43 -7.76 12.76
N LEU A 62 -9.19 -8.76 11.91
CA LEU A 62 -7.87 -9.38 11.71
C LEU A 62 -7.08 -8.80 10.53
N THR A 63 -7.62 -7.78 9.86
CA THR A 63 -7.00 -7.27 8.63
C THR A 63 -5.88 -6.29 8.91
N LEU A 64 -4.68 -6.66 8.49
CA LEU A 64 -3.45 -5.87 8.57
C LEU A 64 -2.70 -5.97 7.25
N MET A 65 -1.86 -4.97 6.97
CA MET A 65 -1.02 -4.92 5.77
C MET A 65 0.45 -5.06 6.15
N TYR A 66 1.15 -6.02 5.56
CA TYR A 66 2.56 -6.31 5.84
C TYR A 66 3.36 -6.59 4.57
N PHE A 67 4.30 -5.70 4.26
CA PHE A 67 5.29 -5.92 3.22
C PHE A 67 6.65 -6.12 3.86
N ASP A 68 7.17 -7.35 3.84
CA ASP A 68 8.45 -7.69 4.47
C ASP A 68 9.64 -7.26 3.58
N SER A 69 10.84 -7.21 4.16
CA SER A 69 12.00 -6.51 3.58
C SER A 69 12.45 -6.95 2.19
N GLY A 70 12.36 -8.25 1.88
CA GLY A 70 12.71 -8.77 0.56
C GLY A 70 11.61 -8.66 -0.50
N SER A 71 10.40 -8.24 -0.13
CA SER A 71 9.28 -8.14 -1.08
C SER A 71 9.46 -6.97 -2.06
N THR A 72 8.78 -7.05 -3.21
CA THR A 72 8.69 -5.96 -4.20
C THR A 72 7.25 -5.51 -4.38
N ILE A 73 6.99 -4.21 -4.23
CA ILE A 73 5.65 -3.62 -4.32
C ILE A 73 5.68 -2.48 -5.33
N ASP A 74 4.80 -2.55 -6.33
CA ASP A 74 4.67 -1.52 -7.36
C ASP A 74 3.18 -1.31 -7.67
N LEU A 75 2.61 -0.21 -7.19
CA LEU A 75 1.18 0.01 -7.23
C LEU A 75 0.82 1.45 -7.61
N THR A 76 -0.22 1.60 -8.44
CA THR A 76 -0.87 2.90 -8.69
C THR A 76 -2.35 2.83 -8.35
N ALA A 77 -2.86 3.86 -7.67
CA ALA A 77 -4.26 3.94 -7.28
C ALA A 77 -5.19 4.06 -8.51
N PRO A 78 -6.46 3.68 -8.36
CA PRO A 78 -7.45 3.87 -9.42
C PRO A 78 -7.61 5.35 -9.78
N LYS A 79 -7.84 5.64 -11.06
CA LYS A 79 -8.19 7.00 -11.53
C LYS A 79 -9.65 7.36 -11.26
N GLU A 80 -10.50 6.34 -11.16
CA GLU A 80 -11.95 6.49 -11.04
C GLU A 80 -12.53 5.46 -10.08
N GLY A 81 -13.82 5.62 -9.78
CA GLY A 81 -14.57 4.74 -8.90
C GLY A 81 -14.42 5.09 -7.42
N PRO A 82 -14.96 4.24 -6.52
CA PRO A 82 -15.08 4.57 -5.10
C PRO A 82 -13.74 4.78 -4.36
N LEU A 83 -12.65 4.23 -4.91
CA LEU A 83 -11.29 4.40 -4.38
C LEU A 83 -10.40 5.22 -5.33
N ALA A 84 -10.98 6.07 -6.18
CA ALA A 84 -10.20 6.99 -7.02
C ALA A 84 -9.18 7.75 -6.15
N GLY A 85 -7.90 7.72 -6.53
CA GLY A 85 -6.81 8.35 -5.79
C GLY A 85 -6.38 7.64 -4.50
N ILE A 86 -7.01 6.51 -4.13
CA ILE A 86 -6.74 5.81 -2.87
C ILE A 86 -6.15 4.42 -3.14
N LEU A 87 -4.92 4.20 -2.69
CA LEU A 87 -4.24 2.91 -2.74
C LEU A 87 -4.73 1.98 -1.65
N PHE A 88 -4.74 2.44 -0.40
CA PHE A 88 -5.14 1.65 0.76
C PHE A 88 -6.14 2.43 1.59
N PHE A 89 -7.27 1.81 1.89
CA PHE A 89 -8.32 2.36 2.74
C PHE A 89 -8.58 1.41 3.90
N GLU A 90 -8.32 1.83 5.13
CA GLU A 90 -8.76 1.13 6.33
C GLU A 90 -10.21 1.45 6.66
N ASP A 91 -11.02 0.42 6.92
CA ASP A 91 -12.35 0.62 7.49
C ASP A 91 -12.25 1.50 8.75
N ARG A 92 -12.98 2.62 8.76
CA ARG A 92 -13.02 3.58 9.87
C ARG A 92 -13.50 2.95 11.19
N LYS A 93 -14.18 1.79 11.12
CA LYS A 93 -14.63 1.01 12.28
C LYS A 93 -13.58 -0.01 12.75
N ALA A 94 -12.41 -0.07 12.13
CA ALA A 94 -11.32 -0.92 12.58
C ALA A 94 -10.91 -0.60 14.01
N LEU A 95 -10.34 -1.59 14.70
CA LEU A 95 -9.77 -1.36 16.03
C LEU A 95 -8.62 -0.36 15.92
N PRO A 96 -8.55 0.64 16.82
CA PRO A 96 -7.57 1.70 16.73
C PRO A 96 -6.15 1.22 17.05
N LEU A 97 -5.16 1.99 16.60
CA LEU A 97 -3.73 1.81 16.89
C LEU A 97 -3.13 0.49 16.40
N ARG A 98 -3.80 -0.20 15.46
CA ARG A 98 -3.24 -1.38 14.80
C ARG A 98 -2.13 -0.98 13.84
N ILE A 99 -1.09 -1.81 13.75
CA ILE A 99 0.11 -1.50 12.97
C ILE A 99 0.02 -2.13 11.59
N HIS A 100 0.03 -1.28 10.57
CA HIS A 100 0.30 -1.63 9.18
C HIS A 100 1.76 -1.32 8.89
N ARG A 101 2.49 -2.26 8.27
CA ARG A 101 3.95 -2.13 8.08
C ARG A 101 4.34 -2.19 6.61
N ILE A 102 5.09 -1.17 6.19
CA ILE A 102 5.85 -1.17 4.94
C ILE A 102 7.32 -1.33 5.34
N GLY A 103 7.81 -2.57 5.27
CA GLY A 103 9.23 -2.87 5.49
C GLY A 103 9.98 -3.25 4.21
N SER A 104 9.28 -3.34 3.08
CA SER A 104 9.88 -3.67 1.78
C SER A 104 10.96 -2.66 1.39
N ASN A 105 12.14 -3.17 1.03
CA ASN A 105 13.21 -2.36 0.47
C ASN A 105 13.02 -2.05 -1.03
N ASN A 106 11.91 -2.52 -1.63
CA ASN A 106 11.58 -2.30 -3.02
C ASN A 106 10.10 -1.94 -3.20
N ALA A 107 9.62 -1.01 -2.37
CA ALA A 107 8.32 -0.36 -2.47
C ALA A 107 8.48 1.07 -3.02
N ARG A 108 9.15 1.19 -4.16
CA ARG A 108 9.57 2.47 -4.74
C ARG A 108 8.42 3.25 -5.38
N ASN A 109 7.40 2.55 -5.89
CA ASN A 109 6.21 3.15 -6.49
C ASN A 109 4.95 2.77 -5.69
N LEU A 110 4.43 3.75 -4.96
CA LEU A 110 3.18 3.69 -4.18
C LEU A 110 2.38 4.96 -4.50
N LEU A 111 1.97 5.08 -5.76
CA LEU A 111 1.28 6.24 -6.27
C LEU A 111 -0.18 6.28 -5.81
N GLY A 112 -0.52 7.24 -4.95
CA GLY A 112 -1.87 7.45 -4.43
C GLY A 112 -1.91 7.74 -2.94
N THR A 113 -3.11 7.60 -2.36
CA THR A 113 -3.36 7.88 -0.95
C THR A 113 -3.34 6.62 -0.09
N ILE A 114 -2.61 6.66 1.02
CA ILE A 114 -2.66 5.68 2.11
C ILE A 114 -3.55 6.25 3.22
N TYR A 115 -4.79 5.77 3.31
CA TYR A 115 -5.81 6.26 4.24
C TYR A 115 -6.07 5.21 5.34
N LEU A 116 -5.38 5.34 6.48
CA LEU A 116 -5.50 4.48 7.67
C LEU A 116 -5.85 5.33 8.90
N PRO A 117 -7.06 5.93 8.95
CA PRO A 117 -7.38 7.02 9.88
C PRO A 117 -7.33 6.64 11.37
N VAL A 118 -7.39 5.34 11.69
CA VAL A 118 -7.32 4.83 13.07
C VAL A 118 -6.08 3.97 13.31
N GLY A 119 -5.40 3.52 12.26
CA GLY A 119 -4.19 2.72 12.30
C GLY A 119 -2.88 3.51 12.37
N ILE A 120 -1.83 2.80 12.76
CA ILE A 120 -0.43 3.23 12.71
C ILE A 120 0.16 2.74 11.41
N LEU A 121 0.74 3.64 10.62
CA LEU A 121 1.63 3.26 9.52
C LEU A 121 3.06 3.25 10.03
N LEU A 122 3.65 2.07 10.08
CA LEU A 122 5.08 1.87 10.37
C LEU A 122 5.82 1.69 9.04
N VAL A 123 6.74 2.60 8.75
CA VAL A 123 7.73 2.42 7.67
C VAL A 123 9.03 2.00 8.32
N ASP A 124 9.50 0.81 7.96
CA ASP A 124 10.57 0.08 8.63
C ASP A 124 11.43 -0.63 7.57
N ALA A 125 12.00 0.20 6.69
CA ALA A 125 12.69 -0.20 5.47
C ALA A 125 14.07 0.48 5.42
N ASN A 126 15.05 -0.23 4.86
CA ASN A 126 16.44 0.22 4.76
C ASN A 126 16.74 0.90 3.40
N ALA A 127 15.71 1.14 2.59
CA ALA A 127 15.79 1.78 1.28
C ALA A 127 14.67 2.81 1.12
N PRO A 128 14.79 3.76 0.17
CA PRO A 128 13.72 4.73 -0.09
C PRO A 128 12.37 4.06 -0.39
N VAL A 129 11.31 4.63 0.16
CA VAL A 129 9.93 4.19 -0.04
C VAL A 129 9.17 5.28 -0.77
N ALA A 130 8.39 4.88 -1.77
CA ALA A 130 7.52 5.72 -2.60
C ALA A 130 8.20 6.83 -3.41
N ASP A 131 9.52 6.85 -3.50
CA ASP A 131 10.32 7.88 -4.15
C ASP A 131 10.24 7.91 -5.69
N ASN A 132 9.69 6.88 -6.33
CA ASN A 132 9.35 6.89 -7.75
C ASN A 132 7.89 7.30 -8.01
N SER A 133 7.11 7.57 -6.96
CA SER A 133 5.71 7.99 -7.11
C SER A 133 5.66 9.47 -7.45
N ALA A 134 4.82 9.87 -8.41
CA ALA A 134 4.53 11.30 -8.65
C ALA A 134 3.96 11.97 -7.38
N TYR A 135 3.21 11.23 -6.58
CA TYR A 135 2.88 11.61 -5.21
C TYR A 135 2.53 10.41 -4.35
N THR A 136 2.62 10.59 -3.03
CA THR A 136 1.99 9.71 -2.05
C THR A 136 1.41 10.58 -0.93
N ALA A 137 0.10 10.51 -0.75
CA ALA A 137 -0.57 11.20 0.35
C ALA A 137 -0.80 10.22 1.50
N ILE A 138 -0.58 10.64 2.74
CA ILE A 138 -0.71 9.76 3.92
C ILE A 138 -1.65 10.40 4.93
N VAL A 139 -2.74 9.70 5.24
CA VAL A 139 -3.69 10.07 6.29
C VAL A 139 -3.76 8.92 7.27
N VAL A 140 -3.05 9.06 8.38
CA VAL A 140 -2.88 7.99 9.39
C VAL A 140 -3.09 8.54 10.79
N ARG A 141 -3.43 7.67 11.76
CA ARG A 141 -3.49 8.09 13.17
C ARG A 141 -2.11 8.44 13.71
N SER A 142 -1.11 7.66 13.31
CA SER A 142 0.29 7.88 13.65
C SER A 142 1.17 7.32 12.53
N LEU A 143 2.17 8.10 12.14
CA LEU A 143 3.24 7.69 11.25
C LEU A 143 4.47 7.40 12.11
N GLN A 144 5.07 6.22 11.96
CA GLN A 144 6.30 5.83 12.62
C GLN A 144 7.34 5.46 11.57
N LEU A 145 8.56 5.97 11.74
CA LEU A 145 9.72 5.66 10.91
C LEU A 145 10.74 4.93 11.79
N ARG A 146 11.33 3.84 11.27
CA ARG A 146 12.37 3.05 11.95
C ARG A 146 13.36 2.49 10.93
N GLU A 147 14.60 2.30 11.37
CA GLU A 147 15.71 1.72 10.59
C GLU A 147 16.21 2.59 9.42
N GLY A 148 16.24 3.92 9.57
CA GLY A 148 16.78 4.80 8.53
C GLY A 148 15.89 5.03 7.30
N PRO A 149 14.55 4.84 7.32
CA PRO A 149 13.78 4.83 6.09
C PRO A 149 13.71 6.24 5.52
N LYS A 150 14.02 6.37 4.23
CA LYS A 150 13.72 7.60 3.49
C LYS A 150 12.31 7.47 2.91
N LEU A 151 11.30 7.93 3.63
CA LEU A 151 9.94 8.04 3.09
C LEU A 151 9.86 9.33 2.27
N VAL A 152 9.60 9.19 0.97
CA VAL A 152 9.55 10.31 0.04
C VAL A 152 8.12 10.58 -0.38
N LEU A 153 7.66 11.79 -0.11
CA LEU A 153 6.32 12.26 -0.45
C LEU A 153 6.45 13.36 -1.49
N HIS A 154 6.31 13.00 -2.76
CA HIS A 154 6.25 13.98 -3.84
C HIS A 154 4.89 14.68 -3.89
N GLY A 155 4.88 15.89 -4.44
CA GLY A 155 3.70 16.70 -4.70
C GLY A 155 3.51 16.97 -6.19
N ASP A 156 4.06 16.12 -7.06
CA ASP A 156 4.13 16.32 -8.51
C ASP A 156 2.82 15.89 -9.19
N TYR A 157 1.70 16.42 -8.69
CA TYR A 157 0.35 16.04 -9.08
C TYR A 157 0.08 16.16 -10.59
N GLN A 158 0.80 17.06 -11.27
CA GLN A 158 0.68 17.27 -12.72
C GLN A 158 1.31 16.15 -13.57
N LEU A 159 2.12 15.27 -12.96
CA LEU A 159 2.80 14.16 -13.65
C LEU A 159 1.98 12.87 -13.66
N THR A 160 0.75 12.90 -13.13
CA THR A 160 -0.15 11.74 -13.09
C THR A 160 -1.59 12.17 -13.31
N ASP A 161 -2.41 11.25 -13.80
CA ASP A 161 -3.87 11.39 -13.90
C ASP A 161 -4.61 10.68 -12.75
N VAL A 162 -3.88 10.13 -11.77
CA VAL A 162 -4.47 9.61 -10.53
C VAL A 162 -4.95 10.79 -9.68
N PRO A 163 -6.25 10.89 -9.33
CA PRO A 163 -6.80 12.03 -8.60
C PRO A 163 -6.13 12.24 -7.25
N VAL A 164 -5.98 13.49 -6.86
CA VAL A 164 -5.40 13.91 -5.58
C VAL A 164 -6.54 14.22 -4.61
N PRO A 165 -6.42 13.87 -3.31
CA PRO A 165 -7.38 14.28 -2.30
C PRO A 165 -7.59 15.81 -2.26
N ASP A 166 -8.85 16.22 -2.15
CA ASP A 166 -9.23 17.64 -2.05
C ASP A 166 -8.51 18.33 -0.88
N GLY A 167 -7.99 19.53 -1.13
CA GLY A 167 -7.35 20.37 -0.12
C GLY A 167 -5.85 20.14 0.09
N LEU A 168 -5.24 19.18 -0.62
CA LEU A 168 -3.77 19.07 -0.69
C LEU A 168 -3.21 20.06 -1.70
N ILE A 169 -2.26 20.88 -1.25
CA ILE A 169 -1.43 21.73 -2.11
C ILE A 169 -0.13 21.01 -2.42
N ALA A 170 0.44 21.25 -3.59
CA ALA A 170 1.69 20.61 -4.02
C ALA A 170 2.83 21.02 -3.08
N GLU A 171 3.31 20.07 -2.27
CA GLU A 171 4.47 20.23 -1.40
C GLU A 171 5.22 18.90 -1.36
N GLN A 172 6.53 18.94 -1.62
CA GLN A 172 7.39 17.77 -1.50
C GLN A 172 7.94 17.69 -0.08
N ALA A 173 7.80 16.53 0.57
CA ALA A 173 8.37 16.26 1.87
C ALA A 173 9.21 14.98 1.82
N VAL A 174 10.36 15.00 2.49
CA VAL A 174 11.17 13.80 2.74
C VAL A 174 11.21 13.61 4.24
N LEU A 175 10.74 12.47 4.71
CA LEU A 175 10.72 12.13 6.12
C LEU A 175 11.77 11.05 6.40
N THR A 176 12.53 11.24 7.48
CA THR A 176 13.56 10.34 7.99
C THR A 176 13.36 10.18 9.50
N ASP A 177 13.80 9.06 10.08
CA ASP A 177 13.83 8.83 11.52
C ASP A 177 14.99 9.57 12.23
#